data_AF-A0A093YNQ0-F1
#
_entry.id   AF-A0A093YNQ0-F1
#
_cell.length_a   1.000
_cell.length_b   1.000
_cell.length_c   1.000
_cell.angle_alpha   90.00
_cell.angle_beta   90.00
_cell.angle_gamma   90.00
#
_symmetry.space_group_name_H-M   'P 1'
#
loop_
_entity.id
_entity.type
_entity.pdbx_description
1 polymer ?
#
loop_
_entity_poly.entity_id
_entity_poly.type
_entity_poly.pdbx_seq_one_letter_code
_entity_poly.pdbx_strand_id
1 'polypeptide(L)' 'MGGGEGGGANPYAGFGAAGAGGATSPPPPADTRPPEEVYADQLRALNDMGFFDFEANVRALRRSGGSVQGAVEQLLG' A
#
# COMPACT_ATOMS: atom_id res chain seq x y z
N MET A 1 -34.86 -34.53 10.67
CA MET A 1 -34.46 -34.91 12.05
C MET A 1 -32.96 -34.77 12.09
N GLY A 2 -32.42 -33.65 12.56
CA GLY A 2 -32.29 -33.27 13.98
C GLY A 2 -30.79 -33.29 14.22
N GLY A 3 -30.11 -32.19 14.52
CA GLY A 3 -30.31 -31.28 15.64
C GLY A 3 -29.00 -31.32 16.43
N GLY A 4 -28.46 -30.18 16.82
CA GLY A 4 -27.19 -30.15 17.56
C GLY A 4 -26.46 -28.82 17.51
N GLU A 5 -27.11 -27.77 18.02
CA GLU A 5 -26.44 -26.54 18.45
C GLU A 5 -25.44 -26.84 19.56
N GLY A 6 -24.23 -26.28 19.45
CA GLY A 6 -23.21 -26.34 20.50
C GLY A 6 -22.28 -25.14 20.37
N GLY A 7 -22.64 -24.06 21.08
CA GLY A 7 -21.91 -22.80 21.07
C GLY A 7 -20.47 -22.92 21.54
N GLY A 8 -19.59 -22.25 20.79
CA GLY A 8 -18.28 -21.81 21.22
C GLY A 8 -18.06 -20.42 20.64
N ALA A 9 -18.48 -19.39 21.37
CA ALA A 9 -18.19 -18.02 21.00
C ALA A 9 -16.67 -17.82 21.05
N ASN A 10 -16.04 -17.71 19.88
CA ASN A 10 -14.61 -17.43 19.78
C ASN A 10 -14.39 -15.93 20.05
N PRO A 11 -13.61 -15.54 21.08
CA PRO A 11 -13.35 -14.13 21.40
C PRO A 11 -12.53 -13.37 20.33
N TYR A 12 -12.16 -14.06 19.24
CA TYR A 12 -11.57 -13.49 18.02
C TYR A 12 -12.60 -13.05 16.97
N ALA A 13 -13.90 -13.14 17.25
CA ALA A 13 -14.99 -12.70 16.36
C ALA A 13 -15.14 -11.17 16.22
N GLY A 14 -14.17 -10.38 16.70
CA GLY A 14 -14.26 -8.91 16.78
C GLY A 14 -13.31 -8.10 15.89
N PHE A 15 -12.45 -8.71 15.07
CA PHE A 15 -11.45 -7.91 14.30
C PHE A 15 -11.03 -8.48 12.93
N GLY A 16 -11.87 -9.29 12.29
CA GLY A 16 -11.57 -9.81 10.95
C GLY A 16 -12.78 -10.03 10.04
N ALA A 17 -13.97 -9.60 10.46
CA ALA A 17 -15.22 -9.77 9.73
C ALA A 17 -15.37 -8.80 8.54
N ALA A 18 -14.37 -8.78 7.66
CA ALA A 18 -14.48 -8.27 6.30
C ALA A 18 -13.78 -9.20 5.28
N GLY A 19 -13.59 -10.49 5.62
CA GLY A 19 -13.17 -11.55 4.70
C GLY A 19 -14.31 -12.12 3.85
N ALA A 20 -15.26 -11.28 3.41
CA ALA A 20 -16.39 -11.71 2.59
C ALA A 20 -15.97 -11.75 1.11
N GLY A 21 -15.79 -12.98 0.62
CA GLY A 21 -15.95 -13.41 -0.78
C GLY A 21 -15.61 -12.40 -1.87
N GLY A 22 -14.42 -12.55 -2.47
CA GLY A 22 -14.11 -11.88 -3.73
C GLY A 22 -12.67 -12.16 -4.12
N ALA A 23 -12.49 -12.99 -5.16
CA ALA A 23 -11.27 -13.17 -5.93
C ALA A 23 -9.95 -13.03 -5.14
N THR A 24 -9.35 -14.15 -4.74
CA THR A 24 -7.92 -14.20 -4.45
C THR A 24 -7.15 -13.99 -5.75
N SER A 25 -7.20 -12.79 -6.33
CA SER A 25 -6.09 -12.35 -7.16
C SER A 25 -4.90 -12.27 -6.20
N PRO A 26 -3.79 -12.97 -6.48
CA PRO A 26 -2.56 -12.68 -5.75
C PRO A 26 -2.32 -11.16 -5.81
N PRO A 27 -1.81 -10.53 -4.74
CA PRO A 27 -1.43 -9.13 -4.81
C PRO A 27 -0.59 -8.93 -6.08
N PRO A 28 -0.82 -7.85 -6.86
CA PRO A 28 -0.06 -7.60 -8.08
C PRO A 28 1.43 -7.79 -7.78
N PRO A 29 2.18 -8.47 -8.67
CA PRO A 29 3.58 -8.76 -8.42
C PRO A 29 4.26 -7.45 -7.99
N ALA A 30 4.87 -7.47 -6.81
CA ALA A 30 5.64 -6.33 -6.34
C ALA A 30 6.63 -5.99 -7.44
N ASP A 31 6.55 -4.76 -7.96
CA ASP A 31 7.38 -4.33 -9.07
C ASP A 31 8.84 -4.52 -8.64
N THR A 32 9.51 -5.49 -9.25
CA THR A 32 10.88 -5.88 -8.90
C THR A 32 11.90 -4.95 -9.53
N ARG A 33 11.45 -4.12 -10.47
CA ARG A 33 12.25 -3.03 -11.02
C ARG A 33 12.65 -2.10 -9.88
N PRO A 34 13.90 -1.63 -9.89
CA PRO A 34 14.34 -0.69 -8.88
C PRO A 34 13.47 0.59 -8.97
N PRO A 35 13.22 1.25 -7.83
CA PRO A 35 12.36 2.43 -7.79
C PRO A 35 12.90 3.57 -8.65
N GLU A 36 14.21 3.65 -8.91
CA GLU A 36 14.77 4.60 -9.88
C GLU A 36 14.25 4.38 -11.32
N GLU A 37 14.00 3.14 -11.73
CA GLU A 37 13.46 2.83 -13.06
C GLU A 37 11.95 3.08 -13.13
N VAL A 38 11.24 2.78 -12.04
CA VAL A 38 9.78 2.95 -11.96
C VAL A 38 9.41 4.43 -11.82
N TYR A 39 10.21 5.20 -11.08
CA TYR A 39 9.90 6.58 -10.70
C TYR A 39 10.86 7.63 -11.25
N ALA A 40 11.58 7.36 -12.33
CA ALA A 40 12.60 8.26 -12.89
C ALA A 40 12.08 9.70 -13.10
N ASP A 41 10.91 9.84 -13.74
CA ASP A 41 10.31 11.15 -14.03
C ASP A 41 9.86 11.88 -12.76
N GLN A 42 9.29 11.14 -11.80
CA GLN A 42 8.80 11.69 -10.54
C GLN A 42 9.94 12.14 -9.65
N LEU A 43 11.00 11.35 -9.58
CA LEU A 43 12.23 11.71 -8.89
C LEU A 43 12.81 12.97 -9.51
N ARG A 44 12.89 13.06 -10.84
CA ARG A 44 13.38 14.28 -11.49
C ARG A 44 12.53 15.50 -11.16
N ALA A 45 11.20 15.40 -11.23
CA ALA A 45 10.31 16.48 -10.85
C ALA A 45 10.50 16.90 -9.37
N LEU A 46 10.66 15.95 -8.46
CA LEU A 46 10.96 16.20 -7.05
C LEU A 46 12.31 16.94 -6.88
N ASN A 47 13.35 16.52 -7.61
CA ASN A 47 14.66 17.18 -7.61
C ASN A 47 14.57 18.62 -8.16
N ASP A 48 13.82 18.85 -9.23
CA ASP A 48 13.60 20.18 -9.81
C ASP A 48 12.88 21.13 -8.84
N MET A 49 12.06 20.59 -7.93
CA MET A 49 11.42 21.35 -6.83
C MET A 49 12.33 21.55 -5.61
N GLY A 50 13.46 20.85 -5.52
CA GLY A 50 14.43 20.94 -4.41
C GLY A 50 14.45 19.75 -3.46
N PHE A 51 13.70 18.67 -3.74
CA PHE A 51 13.75 17.43 -2.96
C PHE A 51 14.80 16.48 -3.55
N PHE A 52 16.02 16.52 -3.01
CA PHE A 52 17.16 15.72 -3.48
C PHE A 52 17.34 14.39 -2.73
N ASP A 53 16.57 14.14 -1.68
CA ASP A 53 16.66 12.90 -0.90
C ASP A 53 15.94 11.76 -1.62
N PHE A 54 16.73 10.90 -2.26
CA PHE A 54 16.22 9.77 -3.02
C PHE A 54 15.41 8.79 -2.16
N GLU A 55 15.89 8.42 -0.98
CA GLU A 55 15.23 7.45 -0.09
C GLU A 55 13.87 8.00 0.39
N ALA A 56 13.84 9.27 0.79
CA ALA A 56 12.62 9.96 1.20
C ALA A 56 11.63 10.06 0.03
N ASN A 57 12.10 10.45 -1.16
CA ASN A 57 11.29 10.56 -2.37
C ASN A 57 10.69 9.21 -2.76
N VAL A 58 11.48 8.13 -2.78
CA VAL A 58 11.01 6.78 -3.11
C VAL A 58 9.97 6.29 -2.10
N ARG A 59 10.19 6.50 -0.80
CA ARG A 59 9.21 6.16 0.24
C ARG A 59 7.90 6.91 0.03
N ALA A 60 7.99 8.22 -0.22
CA ALA A 60 6.84 9.09 -0.47
C ALA A 60 6.08 8.66 -1.73
N LEU A 61 6.78 8.31 -2.82
CA LEU A 61 6.20 7.82 -4.06
C LEU A 61 5.55 6.44 -3.89
N ARG A 62 6.17 5.52 -3.15
CA ARG A 62 5.54 4.23 -2.83
C ARG A 62 4.26 4.41 -2.00
N ARG A 63 4.25 5.36 -1.07
CA ARG A 63 3.07 5.68 -0.24
C ARG A 63 1.97 6.37 -1.07
N SER A 64 2.33 7.26 -1.99
CA SER A 64 1.41 8.01 -2.85
C SER A 64 0.94 7.25 -4.09
N GLY A 65 1.45 6.04 -4.32
CA GLY A 65 1.14 5.25 -5.51
C GLY A 65 1.79 5.77 -6.80
N GLY A 66 2.93 6.46 -6.70
CA GLY A 66 3.70 7.00 -7.82
C GLY A 66 3.31 8.41 -8.24
N SER A 67 2.54 9.12 -7.41
CA SER A 67 2.13 10.50 -7.68
C SER A 67 3.11 11.51 -7.07
N VAL A 68 3.63 12.43 -7.89
CA VAL A 68 4.52 13.51 -7.43
C VAL A 68 3.84 14.37 -6.38
N GLN A 69 2.59 14.78 -6.61
CA GLN A 69 1.86 15.66 -5.69
C GLN A 69 1.64 15.01 -4.31
N GLY A 70 1.25 13.74 -4.26
CA GLY A 70 1.12 13.02 -3.00
C GLY A 70 2.46 12.73 -2.33
N ALA A 71 3.54 12.58 -3.10
CA ALA A 71 4.89 12.44 -2.54
C ALA A 71 5.36 13.76 -1.89
N VAL A 72 5.11 14.91 -2.54
CA VAL A 72 5.41 16.24 -1.97
C VAL A 72 4.65 16.47 -0.67
N GLU A 73 3.36 16.12 -0.60
CA GLU A 73 2.60 16.23 0.65
C GLU A 73 3.18 15.37 1.79
N GLN A 74 3.73 14.19 1.47
CA GLN A 74 4.41 13.35 2.46
C GLN A 74 5.77 13.90 2.91
N LEU A 75 6.45 14.67 2.05
CA LEU A 75 7.75 15.26 2.35
C LEU A 75 7.64 16.59 3.13
N LEU A 76 6.51 17.28 2.99
CA LEU A 76 6.20 18.54 3.68
C LEU A 76 5.37 18.35 4.95
N GLY A 77 4.70 17.20 5.10
CA GLY A 77 3.80 16.87 6.19
C GLY A 77 4.47 16.34 7.45
#